data_AF-A0A848DDW2-F1
#
_entry.id   AF-A0A848DDW2-F1
#
_cell.length_a   1.000
_cell.length_b   1.000
_cell.length_c   1.000
_cell.angle_alpha   90.00
_cell.angle_beta   90.00
_cell.angle_gamma   90.00
#
_symmetry.space_group_name_H-M   'P 1'
#
loop_
_entity.id
_entity.type
_entity.pdbx_description
1 polymer ?
#
loop_
_entity_poly.entity_id
_entity_poly.type
_entity_poly.pdbx_seq_one_letter_code
_entity_poly.pdbx_strand_id
1 'polypeptide(L)'
;MGRVNTPLDVDPLTTVIGIRGTPYACPNIPTVDHHIAGLYTRIERAGTRFPDLVEEYWTEIDLLLDRRMWLELNAEISGAA
;
A
#
# COMPACT_ATOMS: atom_id res chain seq x y z
N MET A 1 -27.57 4.05 16.00
CA MET A 1 -26.89 2.78 15.66
C MET A 1 -25.47 3.13 15.21
N GLY A 2 -24.54 3.29 16.16
CA GLY A 2 -23.15 3.61 15.86
C GLY A 2 -22.45 2.37 15.33
N ARG A 3 -21.90 2.43 14.11
CA ARG A 3 -21.01 1.39 13.62
C ARG A 3 -19.77 1.43 14.51
N VAL A 4 -19.57 0.36 15.26
CA VAL A 4 -18.33 0.11 15.98
C VAL A 4 -17.25 0.01 14.90
N ASN A 5 -16.45 1.06 14.75
CA ASN A 5 -15.17 0.98 14.05
C ASN A 5 -14.28 0.12 14.95
N THR A 6 -14.37 -1.19 14.80
CA THR A 6 -13.34 -2.08 15.32
C THR A 6 -12.03 -1.58 14.70
N PRO A 7 -11.03 -1.13 15.47
CA PRO A 7 -9.72 -0.95 14.90
C PRO A 7 -9.37 -2.32 14.32
N LEU A 8 -9.22 -2.40 13.00
CA LEU A 8 -8.66 -3.60 12.39
C LEU A 8 -7.39 -3.86 13.18
N ASP A 9 -7.26 -5.05 13.77
CA ASP A 9 -6.05 -5.50 14.46
C ASP A 9 -4.98 -5.70 13.38
N VAL A 10 -4.51 -4.57 12.85
CA VAL A 10 -3.55 -4.48 11.77
C VAL A 10 -2.20 -4.48 12.43
N ASP A 11 -1.42 -5.51 12.16
CA ASP A 11 -0.03 -5.51 12.56
C ASP A 11 0.66 -4.34 11.85
N PRO A 12 1.13 -3.31 12.59
CA PRO A 12 1.74 -2.12 12.00
C PRO A 12 3.06 -2.46 11.29
N LEU A 13 3.67 -3.61 11.59
CA LEU A 13 4.87 -4.08 10.92
C LEU A 13 4.59 -4.72 9.57
N THR A 14 3.34 -5.08 9.27
CA THR A 14 2.99 -5.76 8.01
C THR A 14 1.83 -5.09 7.29
N THR A 15 1.31 -3.97 7.80
CA THR A 15 0.18 -3.26 7.19
C THR A 15 0.54 -1.80 6.91
N VAL A 16 0.25 -1.36 5.71
CA VAL A 16 0.30 0.05 5.31
C VAL A 16 -1.12 0.58 5.21
N ILE A 17 -1.39 1.73 5.84
CA ILE A 17 -2.69 2.38 5.76
C ILE A 17 -2.64 3.47 4.69
N GLY A 18 -3.34 3.20 3.60
CA GLY A 18 -3.50 4.10 2.48
C GLY A 18 -4.45 5.27 2.74
N ILE A 19 -4.67 6.04 1.68
CA ILE A 19 -5.62 7.15 1.67
C ILE A 19 -7.02 6.60 1.94
N ARG A 20 -7.82 7.41 2.64
CA ARG A 20 -9.16 7.05 3.14
C ARG A 20 -9.17 5.82 4.06
N GLY A 21 -8.03 5.46 4.63
CA GLY A 21 -7.92 4.35 5.59
C GLY A 21 -7.93 2.97 4.93
N THR A 22 -7.56 2.87 3.65
CA THR A 22 -7.50 1.59 2.93
C THR A 22 -6.34 0.74 3.45
N PRO A 23 -6.56 -0.45 4.03
CA PRO A 23 -5.46 -1.27 4.52
C PRO A 23 -4.83 -2.08 3.38
N TYR A 24 -3.50 -2.02 3.29
CA TYR A 24 -2.69 -2.89 2.43
C TYR A 24 -1.85 -3.84 3.28
N ALA A 25 -2.07 -5.14 3.12
CA ALA A 25 -1.18 -6.15 3.70
C ALA A 25 0.13 -6.19 2.91
N CYS A 26 1.23 -5.82 3.55
CA CYS A 26 2.57 -5.66 2.98
C CYS A 26 3.64 -6.38 3.84
N PRO A 27 3.55 -7.71 4.03
CA PRO A 27 4.51 -8.48 4.82
C PRO A 27 5.86 -8.68 4.10
N ASN A 28 5.91 -8.55 2.78
CA ASN A 28 7.10 -8.78 1.97
C ASN A 28 7.03 -8.03 0.63
N ILE A 29 8.18 -7.92 -0.06
CA ILE A 29 8.33 -7.19 -1.32
C ILE A 29 7.35 -7.70 -2.40
N PRO A 30 7.20 -9.01 -2.65
CA PRO A 30 6.26 -9.49 -3.68
C PRO A 30 4.81 -9.05 -3.46
N THR A 31 4.38 -8.97 -2.19
CA THR A 31 3.01 -8.51 -1.88
C THR A 31 2.85 -7.02 -2.13
N VAL A 32 3.88 -6.21 -1.85
CA VAL A 32 3.90 -4.78 -2.19
C VAL A 32 3.83 -4.57 -3.70
N ASP A 33 4.65 -5.29 -4.46
CA ASP A 33 4.67 -5.21 -5.93
C ASP A 33 3.31 -5.59 -6.54
N HIS A 34 2.62 -6.58 -5.97
CA HIS A 34 1.27 -6.96 -6.39
C HIS A 34 0.25 -5.82 -6.20
N HIS A 35 0.27 -5.13 -5.06
CA HIS A 35 -0.62 -4.00 -4.81
C HIS A 35 -0.35 -2.84 -5.77
N ILE A 36 0.92 -2.53 -6.01
CA ILE A 36 1.35 -1.50 -6.98
C ILE A 36 0.82 -1.84 -8.38
N ALA A 37 0.99 -3.08 -8.85
CA ALA A 37 0.46 -3.52 -10.15
C ALA A 37 -1.07 -3.41 -10.24
N GLY A 38 -1.77 -3.70 -9.13
CA GLY A 38 -3.21 -3.49 -9.01
C GLY A 38 -3.62 -2.02 -9.14
N LEU A 39 -2.86 -1.10 -8.53
CA LEU A 39 -3.09 0.34 -8.63
C LEU A 39 -2.83 0.87 -10.04
N TYR A 40 -1.77 0.41 -10.72
CA TYR A 40 -1.54 0.72 -12.14
C TYR A 40 -2.72 0.30 -13.02
N THR A 41 -3.23 -0.91 -12.84
CA THR A 41 -4.41 -1.39 -13.57
C THR A 41 -5.64 -0.51 -13.30
N ARG A 42 -5.79 0.00 -12.07
CA ARG A 42 -6.89 0.91 -11.71
C ARG A 42 -6.71 2.29 -12.33
N ILE A 43 -5.48 2.81 -12.40
CA ILE A 43 -5.16 4.08 -13.07
C ILE A 43 -5.50 3.99 -14.56
N GLU A 44 -5.06 2.92 -15.24
CA GLU A 44 -5.36 2.68 -16.65
C GLU A 44 -6.86 2.64 -16.93
N ARG A 45 -7.63 2.04 -16.01
CA ARG A 45 -9.10 1.95 -16.12
C ARG A 45 -9.82 3.25 -15.73
N ALA A 46 -9.30 3.99 -14.76
CA ALA A 46 -9.88 5.27 -14.32
C ALA A 46 -9.68 6.35 -15.39
N GLY A 47 -8.52 6.33 -16.07
CA GLY A 47 -8.20 7.18 -17.21
C GLY A 47 -8.48 8.66 -16.97
N THR A 48 -8.77 9.39 -18.04
CA THR A 48 -9.15 10.82 -18.00
C THR A 48 -10.51 11.08 -17.36
N ARG A 49 -11.28 10.02 -17.06
CA ARG A 49 -12.66 10.13 -16.59
C ARG A 49 -12.74 10.49 -15.10
N PHE A 50 -11.72 10.12 -14.33
CA PHE A 50 -11.66 10.38 -12.89
C PHE A 50 -10.25 10.82 -12.46
N PRO A 51 -9.85 12.06 -12.81
CA PRO A 51 -8.50 12.55 -12.52
C PRO A 51 -8.16 12.50 -11.02
N ASP A 52 -9.11 12.85 -10.15
CA ASP A 52 -8.91 12.82 -8.69
C ASP A 52 -8.59 11.40 -8.18
N LEU A 53 -9.22 10.37 -8.77
CA LEU A 53 -8.92 8.98 -8.41
C LEU A 53 -7.54 8.55 -8.90
N VAL A 54 -7.10 9.07 -10.03
CA VAL A 54 -5.76 8.80 -10.55
C VAL A 54 -4.70 9.40 -9.62
N GLU A 55 -4.88 10.63 -9.17
CA GLU A 55 -3.99 11.27 -8.18
C GLU A 55 -3.97 10.52 -6.85
N GLU A 56 -5.13 10.07 -6.37
CA GLU A 56 -5.22 9.22 -5.18
C GLU A 56 -4.45 7.92 -5.36
N TYR A 57 -4.61 7.22 -6.49
CA TYR A 57 -3.88 5.98 -6.74
C TYR A 57 -2.36 6.19 -6.87
N TRP A 58 -1.91 7.31 -7.42
CA TRP A 58 -0.48 7.64 -7.45
C TRP A 58 0.09 7.88 -6.05
N THR A 59 -0.65 8.59 -5.21
CA THR A 59 -0.25 8.83 -3.82
C THR A 59 -0.21 7.52 -3.02
N GLU A 60 -1.12 6.59 -3.28
CA GLU A 60 -1.08 5.23 -2.71
C GLU A 60 0.15 4.43 -3.20
N ILE A 61 0.54 4.58 -4.47
CA ILE A 61 1.75 3.93 -5.02
C ILE A 61 3.01 4.47 -4.33
N ASP A 62 3.13 5.78 -4.14
CA ASP A 62 4.28 6.37 -3.45
C ASP A 62 4.45 5.82 -2.02
N LEU A 63 3.34 5.66 -1.30
CA LEU A 63 3.31 5.07 0.03
C LEU A 63 3.79 3.59 0.02
N LEU A 64 3.36 2.82 -0.97
CA LEU A 64 3.78 1.42 -1.13
C LEU A 64 5.25 1.31 -1.53
N LEU A 65 5.78 2.27 -2.31
CA LEU A 65 7.20 2.31 -2.67
C LEU A 65 8.08 2.61 -1.45
N ASP A 66 7.66 3.50 -0.55
CA ASP A 66 8.37 3.73 0.73
C ASP A 66 8.42 2.43 1.56
N ARG A 67 7.30 1.72 1.63
CA ARG A 67 7.24 0.41 2.30
C ARG A 67 8.17 -0.63 1.66
N ARG A 68 8.27 -0.64 0.33
CA ARG A 68 9.18 -1.52 -0.41
C ARG A 68 10.63 -1.24 -0.05
N MET A 69 11.02 0.04 -0.04
CA MET A 69 12.38 0.47 0.35
C MET A 69 12.72 0.07 1.79
N TRP A 70 11.77 0.22 2.72
CA TRP A 70 11.95 -0.24 4.10
C TRP A 70 12.18 -1.76 4.18
N LEU A 71 11.44 -2.56 3.42
CA LEU A 71 11.61 -4.01 3.38
C LEU A 71 12.96 -4.43 2.78
N GLU A 72 13.41 -3.75 1.73
CA GLU A 72 14.73 -3.97 1.12
C GLU A 72 15.85 -3.68 2.13
N LEU A 73 15.80 -2.53 2.80
CA LEU A 73 16.80 -2.15 3.79
C LEU A 73 16.86 -3.14 4.96
N ASN A 74 15.71 -3.62 5.46
CA ASN A 74 15.69 -4.59 6.54
C ASN A 74 16.15 -5.99 6.10
N ALA A 75 15.90 -6.37 4.85
CA ALA A 75 16.43 -7.62 4.29
C ALA A 75 17.97 -7.56 4.18
N GLU A 76 18.52 -6.44 3.74
CA GLU A 76 19.97 -6.21 3.68
C GLU A 76 20.63 -6.25 5.07
N ILE A 77 20.02 -5.61 6.07
CA ILE A 77 20.51 -5.64 7.46
C ILE A 77 20.45 -7.06 8.04
N SER A 78 19.42 -7.84 7.69
CA SER A 78 19.24 -9.21 8.19
C SER A 78 20.13 -10.26 7.49
N GLY A 79 20.70 -9.92 6.33
CA GLY A 79 21.57 -10.80 5.54
C GLY A 79 23.08 -10.68 5.85
N ALA A 80 23.46 -9.86 6.84
CA ALA A 80 24.86 -9.65 7.23
C ALA A 80 25.36 -10.59 8.36
N ALA A 81 24.80 -11.80 8.46
CA ALA A 81 25.20 -12.83 9.44
C ALA A 81 26.00 -13.96 8.79
#